data_AF-A0A3G9INY6-F1
#
_entry.id   AF-A0A3G9INY6-F1
#
_cell.length_a   1.000
_cell.length_b   1.000
_cell.length_c   1.000
_cell.angle_alpha   90.00
_cell.angle_beta   90.00
_cell.angle_gamma   90.00
#
_symmetry.space_group_name_H-M   'P 1'
#
loop_
_entity.id
_entity.type
_entity.pdbx_description
1 polymer ?
#
loop_
_entity_poly.entity_id
_entity_poly.type
_entity_poly.pdbx_seq_one_letter_code
_entity_poly.pdbx_strand_id
1 'polypeptide(L)'
;MEMNKAPEGKWLKKNAWKYGFILRYPEDKTAITGIQYEPWHYRYIGMPHSAIMQEHHFVLEQYLDYLRKERVISVRVDGKKYEVSYYPVSKKMTIKVPTNRQYDISGNNRDGIIVTVYP
;
A
#
# COMPACT_ATOMS: atom_id res chain seq x y z
N MET A 1 -26.31 -11.07 7.78
CA MET A 1 -26.15 -9.64 7.43
C MET A 1 -24.91 -9.55 6.53
N GLU A 2 -25.00 -8.88 5.38
CA GLU A 2 -23.83 -8.71 4.51
C GLU A 2 -22.89 -7.63 5.07
N MET A 3 -21.58 -7.88 5.01
CA MET A 3 -20.58 -7.02 5.63
C MET A 3 -20.61 -5.58 5.09
N ASN A 4 -20.83 -5.37 3.79
CA ASN A 4 -20.94 -4.04 3.18
C ASN A 4 -22.16 -3.22 3.65
N LYS A 5 -23.19 -3.88 4.17
CA LYS A 5 -24.41 -3.24 4.67
C LYS A 5 -24.33 -2.94 6.17
N ALA A 6 -23.56 -3.73 6.91
CA ALA A 6 -23.34 -3.56 8.34
C ALA A 6 -22.63 -2.22 8.67
N PRO A 7 -22.99 -1.55 9.78
CA PRO A 7 -22.31 -0.34 10.22
C PRO A 7 -20.78 -0.51 10.35
N GLU A 8 -20.34 -1.67 10.84
CA GLU A 8 -18.94 -2.02 11.06
C GLU A 8 -18.19 -2.13 9.74
N GLY A 9 -18.79 -2.74 8.70
CA GLY A 9 -18.17 -2.84 7.38
C GLY A 9 -18.10 -1.50 6.65
N LYS A 10 -19.11 -0.63 6.81
CA LYS A 10 -19.03 0.76 6.33
C LYS A 10 -17.90 1.53 7.02
N TRP A 11 -17.73 1.32 8.33
CA TRP A 11 -16.64 1.92 9.08
C TRP A 11 -15.28 1.43 8.59
N LEU A 12 -15.11 0.12 8.37
CA LEU A 12 -13.88 -0.46 7.85
C LEU A 12 -13.55 0.08 6.46
N LYS A 13 -14.52 0.13 5.53
CA LYS A 13 -14.32 0.70 4.18
C LYS A 13 -13.82 2.15 4.23
N LYS A 14 -14.26 2.94 5.21
CA LYS A 14 -13.88 4.36 5.35
C LYS A 14 -12.57 4.58 6.13
N ASN A 15 -12.21 3.70 7.05
CA ASN A 15 -11.16 3.98 8.06
C ASN A 15 -9.99 2.99 8.08
N ALA A 16 -10.12 1.79 7.50
CA ALA A 16 -9.08 0.76 7.60
C ALA A 16 -7.70 1.25 7.11
N TRP A 17 -7.68 2.14 6.12
CA TRP A 17 -6.45 2.72 5.57
C TRP A 17 -5.63 3.48 6.61
N LYS A 18 -6.26 4.08 7.62
CA LYS A 18 -5.57 4.80 8.71
C LYS A 18 -4.71 3.87 9.57
N TYR A 19 -4.97 2.56 9.49
CA TYR A 19 -4.34 1.53 10.30
C TYR A 19 -3.47 0.57 9.46
N GLY A 20 -3.15 0.93 8.21
CA GLY A 20 -2.32 0.09 7.34
C GLY A 20 -3.09 -0.95 6.53
N PHE A 21 -4.42 -0.93 6.52
CA PHE A 21 -5.25 -1.92 5.82
C PHE A 21 -5.97 -1.34 4.61
N ILE A 22 -6.14 -2.13 3.57
CA ILE A 22 -6.94 -1.78 2.39
C ILE A 22 -8.04 -2.81 2.17
N LEU A 23 -9.16 -2.40 1.57
CA LEU A 23 -10.11 -3.34 0.98
C LEU A 23 -9.46 -3.91 -0.28
N ARG A 24 -9.16 -5.20 -0.27
CA ARG A 24 -8.27 -5.80 -1.29
C ARG A 24 -8.94 -5.94 -2.65
N TYR A 25 -10.23 -6.24 -2.66
CA TYR A 25 -11.03 -6.48 -3.87
C TYR A 25 -12.31 -5.62 -3.86
N PRO A 26 -12.23 -4.37 -4.32
CA PRO A 26 -13.39 -3.49 -4.44
C PRO A 26 -14.21 -3.82 -5.70
N GLU A 27 -15.48 -3.44 -5.68
CA GLU A 27 -16.48 -3.78 -6.70
C GLU A 27 -16.17 -3.22 -8.09
N ASP A 28 -15.53 -2.05 -8.15
CA ASP A 28 -15.22 -1.32 -9.39
C ASP A 28 -13.87 -1.69 -10.02
N LYS A 29 -13.17 -2.71 -9.49
CA LYS A 29 -11.79 -3.03 -9.91
C LYS A 29 -11.57 -4.50 -10.28
N THR A 30 -12.61 -5.29 -10.46
CA THR A 30 -12.51 -6.71 -10.84
C THR A 30 -11.71 -6.94 -12.13
N ALA A 31 -11.81 -6.03 -13.12
CA ALA A 31 -11.03 -6.11 -14.35
C ALA A 31 -9.50 -5.98 -14.13
N ILE A 32 -9.07 -5.40 -13.01
CA ILE A 32 -7.66 -5.18 -12.67
C ILE A 32 -7.17 -6.26 -11.69
N THR A 33 -7.98 -6.57 -10.66
CA THR A 33 -7.61 -7.54 -9.62
C THR A 33 -7.81 -8.99 -10.07
N GLY A 34 -8.68 -9.22 -11.06
CA GLY A 34 -9.13 -10.55 -11.48
C GLY A 34 -10.07 -11.24 -10.50
N ILE A 35 -10.44 -10.57 -9.40
CA ILE A 35 -11.26 -11.14 -8.32
C ILE A 35 -12.54 -10.31 -8.16
N GLN A 36 -13.65 -10.98 -7.92
CA GLN A 36 -14.95 -10.34 -7.68
C GLN A 36 -14.93 -9.53 -6.38
N TYR A 37 -15.96 -8.72 -6.18
CA TYR A 37 -16.11 -7.91 -4.98
C TYR A 37 -16.11 -8.77 -3.71
N GLU A 38 -15.15 -8.53 -2.81
CA GLU A 38 -15.08 -9.20 -1.50
C GLU A 38 -15.08 -8.16 -0.37
N PRO A 39 -16.26 -7.74 0.13
CA PRO A 39 -16.37 -6.74 1.20
C PRO A 39 -15.70 -7.14 2.53
N TRP A 40 -15.37 -8.42 2.70
CA TRP A 40 -14.72 -8.97 3.88
C TRP A 40 -13.20 -9.05 3.78
N HIS A 41 -12.62 -8.89 2.59
CA HIS A 41 -11.21 -9.13 2.37
C HIS A 41 -10.38 -7.87 2.58
N TYR A 42 -9.73 -7.78 3.75
CA TYR A 42 -8.78 -6.72 4.04
C TYR A 42 -7.35 -7.22 4.02
N ARG A 43 -6.47 -6.45 3.38
CA ARG A 43 -5.04 -6.73 3.29
C ARG A 43 -4.25 -5.68 4.06
N TYR A 44 -3.41 -6.14 4.99
CA TYR A 44 -2.42 -5.29 5.61
C TYR A 44 -1.27 -4.99 4.64
N ILE A 45 -0.96 -3.72 4.47
CA ILE A 45 0.17 -3.23 3.69
C ILE A 45 1.02 -2.20 4.44
N GLY A 46 0.59 -1.77 5.62
CA GLY A 46 1.33 -0.82 6.46
C GLY A 46 1.19 0.64 6.04
N MET A 47 1.69 1.52 6.90
CA MET A 47 1.79 2.96 6.65
C MET A 47 3.16 3.28 6.03
N PRO A 48 3.25 4.22 5.08
CA PRO A 48 2.18 5.10 4.59
C PRO A 48 1.40 4.53 3.40
N HIS A 49 1.67 3.27 3.01
CA HIS A 49 1.19 2.66 1.77
C HIS A 49 -0.34 2.69 1.64
N SER A 50 -1.06 2.35 2.71
CA SER A 50 -2.52 2.41 2.73
C SER A 50 -3.08 3.81 2.58
N ALA A 51 -2.40 4.84 3.11
CA ALA A 51 -2.80 6.23 2.93
C ALA A 51 -2.65 6.68 1.48
N ILE A 52 -1.52 6.34 0.84
CA ILE A 52 -1.30 6.64 -0.59
C ILE A 52 -2.36 5.93 -1.45
N MET A 53 -2.62 4.66 -1.17
CA MET A 53 -3.64 3.91 -1.92
C MET A 53 -5.05 4.47 -1.73
N GLN A 54 -5.38 4.93 -0.53
CA GLN A 54 -6.67 5.58 -0.25
C GLN A 54 -6.81 6.90 -1.02
N GLU A 55 -5.77 7.73 -1.04
CA GLU A 55 -5.79 9.02 -1.74
C GLU A 55 -5.99 8.86 -3.25
N HIS A 56 -5.28 7.91 -3.85
CA HIS A 56 -5.33 7.65 -5.29
C HIS A 56 -6.41 6.66 -5.73
N HIS A 57 -7.18 6.09 -4.80
CA HIS A 57 -8.18 5.04 -5.07
C HIS A 57 -7.58 3.84 -5.82
N PHE A 58 -6.38 3.42 -5.40
CA PHE A 58 -5.65 2.30 -6.00
C PHE A 58 -6.02 0.96 -5.39
N VAL A 59 -6.00 -0.08 -6.24
CA VAL A 59 -5.77 -1.46 -5.79
C VAL A 59 -4.27 -1.76 -5.75
N LEU A 60 -3.88 -2.86 -5.11
CA LEU A 60 -2.46 -3.18 -4.88
C LEU A 60 -1.68 -3.24 -6.19
N GLU A 61 -2.28 -3.78 -7.25
CA GLU A 61 -1.69 -3.87 -8.58
C GLU A 61 -1.28 -2.50 -9.11
N GLN A 62 -2.19 -1.53 -9.08
CA GLN A 62 -1.95 -0.17 -9.53
C GLN A 62 -0.92 0.55 -8.65
N TYR A 63 -0.95 0.27 -7.34
CA TYR A 63 0.03 0.84 -6.41
C TYR A 63 1.45 0.36 -6.69
N LEU A 64 1.64 -0.92 -6.99
CA LEU A 64 2.96 -1.46 -7.34
C LEU A 64 3.48 -0.87 -8.64
N ASP A 65 2.62 -0.69 -9.64
CA ASP A 65 3.00 -0.07 -10.92
C ASP A 65 3.35 1.42 -10.73
N TYR A 66 2.59 2.12 -9.87
CA TYR A 66 2.89 3.50 -9.47
C TYR A 66 4.25 3.62 -8.78
N LEU A 67 4.56 2.78 -7.78
CA LEU A 67 5.87 2.78 -7.11
C LEU A 67 7.01 2.49 -8.08
N ARG A 68 6.82 1.55 -9.00
CA ARG A 68 7.81 1.22 -10.02
C ARG A 68 8.08 2.40 -10.97
N LYS A 69 7.05 3.18 -11.29
CA LYS A 69 7.16 4.37 -12.15
C LYS A 69 7.85 5.53 -11.43
N GLU A 70 7.38 5.89 -10.24
CA GLU A 70 7.85 7.08 -9.53
C GLU A 70 9.23 6.90 -8.89
N ARG A 71 9.60 5.66 -8.57
CA ARG A 71 10.87 5.25 -7.91
C ARG A 71 11.09 5.79 -6.51
N VAL A 72 10.78 7.05 -6.23
CA VAL A 72 10.90 7.66 -4.91
C VAL A 72 9.70 8.55 -4.69
N ILE A 73 8.99 8.35 -3.59
CA ILE A 73 7.88 9.18 -3.16
C ILE A 73 8.11 9.66 -1.73
N SER A 74 7.66 10.87 -1.45
CA SER A 74 7.64 11.44 -0.12
C SER A 74 6.21 11.87 0.18
N VAL A 75 5.61 11.31 1.22
CA VAL A 75 4.23 11.61 1.62
C VAL A 75 4.19 12.07 3.06
N ARG A 76 3.27 12.97 3.38
CA ARG A 76 2.98 13.37 4.76
C ARG A 76 1.64 12.78 5.17
N VAL A 77 1.64 12.02 6.27
CA VAL A 77 0.41 11.53 6.90
C VAL A 77 0.40 12.04 8.33
N ASP A 78 -0.65 12.77 8.71
CA ASP A 78 -0.76 13.42 10.02
C ASP A 78 0.47 14.28 10.40
N GLY A 79 0.98 15.03 9.43
CA GLY A 79 2.18 15.89 9.59
C GLY A 79 3.51 15.15 9.63
N LYS A 80 3.50 13.82 9.70
CA LYS A 80 4.69 12.98 9.73
C LYS A 80 5.13 12.62 8.31
N LYS A 81 6.40 12.84 7.98
CA LYS A 81 6.97 12.60 6.64
C LYS A 81 7.48 11.16 6.53
N TYR A 82 7.02 10.45 5.51
CA TYR A 82 7.50 9.13 5.13
C TYR A 82 8.19 9.22 3.76
N GLU A 83 9.21 8.39 3.56
CA GLU A 83 9.89 8.25 2.27
C GLU A 83 9.75 6.80 1.82
N VAL A 84 9.25 6.57 0.61
CA VAL A 84 9.13 5.22 0.04
C VAL A 84 9.94 5.20 -1.25
N SER A 85 10.85 4.23 -1.36
CA SER A 85 11.75 4.06 -2.51
C SER A 85 11.60 2.67 -3.10
N TYR A 86 11.59 2.58 -4.43
CA TYR A 86 11.51 1.35 -5.21
C TYR A 86 12.83 1.08 -5.93
N TYR A 87 13.37 -0.12 -5.73
CA TYR A 87 14.60 -0.60 -6.34
C TYR A 87 14.29 -1.83 -7.20
N PRO A 88 14.61 -1.82 -8.51
CA PRO A 88 14.45 -3.00 -9.34
C PRO A 88 15.48 -4.06 -8.94
N VAL A 89 15.08 -5.32 -8.80
CA VAL A 89 15.99 -6.41 -8.40
C VAL A 89 16.96 -6.72 -9.55
N SER A 90 18.24 -6.89 -9.20
CA SER A 90 19.29 -7.40 -10.09
C SER A 90 20.14 -8.44 -9.34
N LYS A 91 20.97 -9.22 -10.06
CA LYS A 91 21.76 -10.34 -9.48
C LYS A 91 22.61 -9.95 -8.27
N LYS A 92 23.07 -8.69 -8.20
CA LYS A 92 23.84 -8.16 -7.06
C LYS A 92 23.52 -6.69 -6.90
N MET A 93 22.89 -6.32 -5.79
CA MET A 93 22.48 -4.96 -5.50
C MET A 93 22.78 -4.61 -4.04
N THR A 94 23.13 -3.35 -3.80
CA THR A 94 23.27 -2.78 -2.46
C THR A 94 22.26 -1.66 -2.32
N ILE A 95 21.42 -1.73 -1.28
CA ILE A 95 20.46 -0.68 -0.95
C ILE A 95 21.01 0.08 0.25
N LYS A 96 21.12 1.40 0.11
CA LYS A 96 21.52 2.28 1.22
C LYS A 96 20.28 2.65 2.02
N VAL A 97 20.32 2.39 3.32
CA VAL A 97 19.26 2.71 4.27
C VAL A 97 19.80 3.67 5.34
N PRO A 98 18.96 4.53 5.92
CA PRO A 98 19.38 5.41 7.00
C PRO A 98 19.79 4.60 8.25
N THR A 99 20.81 5.06 8.96
CA THR A 99 21.27 4.44 10.22
C THR A 99 20.58 5.02 11.46
N ASN A 100 19.92 6.16 11.33
CA ASN A 100 19.33 6.93 12.43
C ASN A 100 17.79 7.04 12.36
N ARG A 101 17.15 6.36 11.40
CA ARG A 101 15.69 6.33 11.23
C ARG A 101 15.23 4.90 11.09
N GLN A 102 14.03 4.61 11.60
CA GLN A 102 13.41 3.30 11.40
C GLN A 102 13.04 3.14 9.92
N TYR A 103 13.21 1.92 9.39
CA TYR A 103 12.83 1.58 8.03
C TYR A 103 12.33 0.14 7.95
N ASP A 104 11.51 -0.12 6.93
CA ASP A 104 11.12 -1.46 6.51
C ASP A 104 11.59 -1.72 5.09
N ILE A 105 11.85 -3.00 4.79
CA ILE A 105 12.19 -3.49 3.46
C ILE A 105 11.21 -4.59 3.10
N SER A 106 10.55 -4.46 1.95
CA SER A 106 9.57 -5.42 1.46
C SER A 106 9.80 -5.74 -0.02
N GLY A 107 9.67 -7.00 -0.40
CA GLY A 107 9.57 -7.35 -1.82
C GLY A 107 8.19 -7.00 -2.39
N ASN A 108 8.13 -6.62 -3.66
CA ASN A 108 6.85 -6.40 -4.34
C ASN A 108 6.22 -7.69 -4.91
N ASN A 109 6.86 -8.85 -4.69
CA ASN A 109 6.48 -10.15 -5.23
C ASN A 109 6.44 -10.21 -6.77
N ARG A 110 7.21 -9.35 -7.45
CA ARG A 110 7.37 -9.33 -8.91
C ARG A 110 8.85 -9.20 -9.28
N ASP A 111 9.41 -8.02 -9.11
CA ASP A 111 10.67 -7.59 -9.73
C ASP A 111 11.40 -6.48 -8.94
N GLY A 112 10.95 -6.15 -7.73
CA GLY A 112 11.45 -5.00 -7.00
C GLY A 112 11.39 -5.11 -5.49
N ILE A 113 12.19 -4.25 -4.85
CA ILE A 113 12.27 -4.05 -3.41
C ILE A 113 11.76 -2.65 -3.10
N ILE A 114 10.89 -2.55 -2.10
CA ILE A 114 10.34 -1.32 -1.57
C ILE A 114 11.01 -1.06 -0.22
N VAL A 115 11.59 0.11 -0.05
CA VAL A 115 12.12 0.59 1.23
C VAL A 115 11.24 1.73 1.72
N THR A 116 10.73 1.59 2.94
CA THR A 116 9.93 2.62 3.61
C THR A 116 10.73 3.16 4.77
N VAL A 117 11.03 4.45 4.77
CA VAL A 117 11.67 5.14 5.88
C VAL A 117 10.60 5.91 6.64
N TYR A 118 10.57 5.65 7.95
CA TYR A 118 9.62 6.25 8.86
C TYR A 118 10.09 7.66 9.31
N PRO A 119 9.14 8.47 9.82
CA PRO A 119 9.41 9.80 10.37
C PRO A 119 10.48 9.81 11.46
#